data_AF-A0A2A2YEN4-F1
#
_entry.id   AF-A0A2A2YEN4-F1
#
_cell.length_a   1.000
_cell.length_b   1.000
_cell.length_c   1.000
_cell.angle_alpha   90.00
_cell.angle_beta   90.00
_cell.angle_gamma   90.00
#
_symmetry.space_group_name_H-M   'P 1'
#
loop_
_entity.id
_entity.type
_entity.pdbx_description
1 polymer ?
#
loop_
_entity_poly.entity_id
_entity_poly.type
_entity_poly.pdbx_seq_one_letter_code
_entity_poly.pdbx_strand_id
1 'polypeptide(L)'
;MKIIYTISFIVVFCSQIYAGNLTNEDLKQLIYAAPTDIDSENDNAWISQIRSFPDLTPKIYVLLNQEKNPEALNPIFSALRVRGDLDSKSLEELLNKAIEIADSENEPQAHDQVFASGVFSLLEDFPSDVHEKILIKYFNVHDGAYRHSIINALEHIGTSACLPVLNDLFDFRTQNNPSDFQGMLIKRIIAKIEMRENRKNRQKPEIKSKPKPTSDQAPSLSSETEKRDPSRGLKKGTFLVLGIATIFLIYWISKKRRT
;
A
#
# COMPACT_ATOMS: atom_id res chain seq x y z
N MET A 1 27.55 -31.00 6.43
CA MET A 1 26.44 -30.08 6.08
C MET A 1 25.29 -30.19 7.09
N LYS A 2 25.40 -29.56 8.27
CA LYS A 2 24.33 -29.56 9.30
C LYS A 2 24.13 -28.20 9.99
N ILE A 3 24.77 -27.13 9.50
CA ILE A 3 24.81 -25.83 10.19
C ILE A 3 23.85 -24.80 9.56
N ILE A 4 23.49 -24.96 8.28
CA ILE A 4 22.68 -23.97 7.55
C ILE A 4 21.19 -24.04 7.90
N TYR A 5 20.66 -25.22 8.25
CA TYR A 5 19.24 -25.38 8.59
C TYR A 5 18.86 -24.97 10.02
N THR A 6 19.84 -24.80 10.91
CA THR A 6 19.62 -24.36 12.29
C THR A 6 19.41 -22.85 12.41
N ILE A 7 19.96 -22.05 11.49
CA ILE A 7 19.84 -20.59 11.55
C ILE A 7 18.45 -20.15 11.07
N SER A 8 17.93 -20.74 9.98
CA SER A 8 16.59 -20.42 9.48
C SER A 8 15.46 -20.86 10.42
N PHE A 9 15.66 -21.92 11.20
CA PHE A 9 14.65 -22.38 12.16
C PHE A 9 14.62 -21.51 13.43
N ILE A 10 15.76 -20.97 13.88
CA ILE A 10 15.81 -20.08 15.05
C ILE A 10 15.16 -18.72 14.75
N VAL A 11 15.32 -18.18 13.54
CA VAL A 11 14.66 -16.91 13.13
C VAL A 11 13.14 -17.06 13.08
N VAL A 12 12.64 -18.21 12.59
CA VAL A 12 11.19 -18.49 12.48
C VAL A 12 10.57 -18.92 13.83
N PHE A 13 11.33 -19.55 14.72
CA PHE A 13 10.83 -19.89 16.07
C PHE A 13 10.91 -18.72 17.06
N CYS A 14 11.85 -17.78 16.89
CA CYS A 14 11.85 -16.53 17.65
C CYS A 14 10.64 -15.64 17.30
N SER A 15 10.12 -15.70 16.07
CA SER A 15 8.92 -14.93 15.69
C SER A 15 7.61 -15.42 16.30
N GLN A 16 7.55 -16.63 16.87
CA GLN A 16 6.32 -17.16 17.49
C GLN A 16 6.32 -17.14 19.03
N ILE A 17 7.45 -16.78 19.66
CA ILE A 17 7.57 -16.67 21.12
C ILE A 17 7.67 -15.20 21.59
N TYR A 18 7.92 -14.24 20.70
CA TYR A 18 7.94 -12.79 21.01
C TYR A 18 6.57 -12.10 20.97
N ALA A 19 5.52 -12.76 21.42
CA ALA A 19 4.21 -12.14 21.66
C ALA A 19 4.19 -11.24 22.93
N GLY A 20 5.33 -10.95 23.54
CA GLY A 20 5.47 -10.10 24.72
C GLY A 20 6.69 -9.19 24.63
N ASN A 21 6.43 -7.91 24.38
CA ASN A 21 7.35 -6.77 24.50
C ASN A 21 8.58 -6.75 23.58
N LEU A 22 8.35 -6.45 22.29
CA LEU A 22 9.35 -5.77 21.47
C LEU A 22 9.79 -4.49 22.21
N THR A 23 11.06 -4.37 22.57
CA THR A 23 11.57 -3.16 23.21
C THR A 23 11.61 -2.00 22.21
N ASN A 24 11.72 -0.76 22.70
CA ASN A 24 11.86 0.40 21.80
C ASN A 24 13.13 0.31 20.93
N GLU A 25 14.18 -0.33 21.43
CA GLU A 25 15.42 -0.51 20.68
C GLU A 25 15.29 -1.60 19.61
N ASP A 26 14.62 -2.72 19.92
CA ASP A 26 14.34 -3.76 18.92
C ASP A 26 13.42 -3.21 17.80
N LEU A 27 12.44 -2.37 18.17
CA LEU A 27 11.58 -1.67 17.21
C LEU A 27 12.37 -0.78 16.27
N LYS A 28 13.26 0.05 16.82
CA LYS A 28 14.11 0.94 16.04
C LYS A 28 15.03 0.16 15.11
N GLN A 29 15.67 -0.89 15.60
CA GLN A 29 16.52 -1.75 14.78
C GLN A 29 15.75 -2.38 13.62
N LEU A 30 14.55 -2.89 13.89
CA LEU A 30 13.69 -3.45 12.85
C LEU A 30 13.32 -2.39 11.80
N ILE A 31 12.86 -1.20 12.22
CA ILE A 31 12.42 -0.14 11.31
C ILE A 31 13.59 0.42 10.49
N TYR A 32 14.72 0.71 11.14
CA TYR A 32 15.89 1.31 10.48
C TYR A 32 16.68 0.31 9.62
N ALA A 33 16.39 -0.99 9.73
CA ALA A 33 16.89 -2.02 8.82
C ALA A 33 16.09 -2.11 7.51
N ALA A 34 15.22 -1.13 7.21
CA ALA A 34 14.50 -1.06 5.95
C ALA A 34 15.49 -1.14 4.75
N PRO A 35 15.32 -2.12 3.85
CA PRO A 35 16.23 -2.28 2.72
C PRO A 35 16.06 -1.15 1.70
N THR A 36 17.14 -0.79 1.04
CA THR A 36 17.15 0.22 -0.04
C THR A 36 16.72 -0.36 -1.38
N ASP A 37 16.91 -1.68 -1.56
CA ASP A 37 16.64 -2.39 -2.81
C ASP A 37 15.25 -3.03 -2.76
N ILE A 38 14.31 -2.35 -3.42
CA ILE A 38 12.93 -2.81 -3.65
C ILE A 38 12.98 -4.14 -4.42
N ASP A 39 12.13 -5.09 -4.04
CA ASP A 39 12.01 -6.44 -4.64
C ASP A 39 13.14 -7.43 -4.31
N SER A 40 14.01 -7.13 -3.33
CA SER A 40 15.02 -8.08 -2.83
C SER A 40 14.44 -9.14 -1.88
N GLU A 41 15.16 -10.25 -1.66
CA GLU A 41 14.78 -11.23 -0.61
C GLU A 41 14.76 -10.57 0.78
N ASN A 42 15.66 -9.61 1.01
CA ASN A 42 15.72 -8.82 2.25
C ASN A 42 14.48 -7.94 2.41
N ASP A 43 13.99 -7.33 1.33
CA ASP A 43 12.76 -6.55 1.30
C ASP A 43 11.54 -7.39 1.66
N ASN A 44 11.38 -8.55 1.02
CA ASN A 44 10.29 -9.47 1.34
C ASN A 44 10.34 -9.97 2.78
N ALA A 45 11.53 -10.29 3.29
CA ALA A 45 11.72 -10.71 4.68
C ALA A 45 11.37 -9.60 5.67
N TRP A 46 11.82 -8.37 5.41
CA TRP A 46 11.52 -7.20 6.23
C TRP A 46 10.03 -6.87 6.23
N ILE A 47 9.39 -6.83 5.06
CA ILE A 47 7.94 -6.66 4.90
C ILE A 47 7.17 -7.69 5.73
N SER A 48 7.55 -8.97 5.63
CA SER A 48 6.91 -10.04 6.38
C SER A 48 7.04 -9.85 7.89
N GLN A 49 8.20 -9.38 8.37
CA GLN A 49 8.41 -9.09 9.78
C GLN A 49 7.50 -7.95 10.26
N ILE A 50 7.54 -6.80 9.58
CA ILE A 50 6.71 -5.62 9.90
C ILE A 50 5.22 -5.99 9.95
N ARG A 51 4.74 -6.81 9.01
CA ARG A 51 3.33 -7.26 8.95
C ARG A 51 2.97 -8.28 10.03
N SER A 52 3.93 -9.10 10.48
CA SER A 52 3.68 -10.18 11.44
C SER A 52 3.50 -9.71 12.89
N PHE A 53 4.05 -8.55 13.26
CA PHE A 53 3.93 -8.05 14.63
C PHE A 53 2.53 -7.49 14.91
N PRO A 54 1.83 -7.97 15.95
CA PRO A 54 0.58 -7.36 16.39
C PRO A 54 0.85 -5.97 17.00
N ASP A 55 -0.11 -5.06 16.86
CA ASP A 55 -0.10 -3.73 17.48
C ASP A 55 1.18 -2.91 17.21
N LEU A 56 1.80 -3.09 16.04
CA LEU A 56 3.02 -2.39 15.67
C LEU A 56 2.76 -0.92 15.30
N THR A 57 1.64 -0.66 14.65
CA THR A 57 1.29 0.67 14.10
C THR A 57 1.22 1.77 15.15
N PRO A 58 0.57 1.58 16.32
CA PRO A 58 0.63 2.55 17.42
C PRO A 58 2.07 2.84 17.89
N LYS A 59 2.95 1.85 17.89
CA LYS A 59 4.35 2.03 18.30
C LYS A 59 5.15 2.80 17.24
N ILE A 60 4.95 2.50 15.96
CA ILE A 60 5.55 3.25 14.86
C ILE A 60 5.06 4.71 14.88
N TYR A 61 3.78 4.95 15.15
CA TYR A 61 3.21 6.29 15.30
C TYR A 61 3.85 7.09 16.43
N VAL A 62 4.05 6.47 17.59
CA VAL A 62 4.77 7.11 18.72
C VAL A 62 6.21 7.43 18.34
N LEU A 63 6.91 6.50 17.68
CA LEU A 63 8.29 6.72 17.22
C LEU A 63 8.37 7.88 16.22
N LEU A 64 7.45 7.94 15.25
CA LEU A 64 7.37 9.01 14.26
C LEU A 64 7.25 10.39 14.91
N ASN A 65 6.43 10.50 15.96
CA ASN A 65 6.21 11.77 16.66
C ASN A 65 7.39 12.22 17.53
N GLN A 66 8.28 11.30 17.91
CA GLN A 66 9.45 11.57 18.75
C GLN A 66 10.73 11.77 17.94
N GLU A 67 10.76 11.28 16.70
CA GLU A 67 11.94 11.32 15.84
C GLU A 67 12.24 12.74 15.35
N LYS A 68 13.52 13.12 15.48
CA LYS A 68 14.03 14.42 15.00
C LYS A 68 15.16 14.27 13.99
N ASN A 69 15.68 13.06 13.80
CA ASN A 69 16.66 12.76 12.77
C ASN A 69 15.95 12.62 11.40
N PRO A 70 16.21 13.50 10.42
CA PRO A 70 15.60 13.41 9.09
C PRO A 70 15.85 12.07 8.40
N GLU A 71 17.02 11.45 8.58
CA GLU A 71 17.38 10.20 7.93
C GLU A 71 16.57 9.01 8.48
N ALA A 72 16.16 9.09 9.75
CA ALA A 72 15.37 8.06 10.41
C ALA A 72 13.87 8.12 10.06
N LEU A 73 13.38 9.25 9.56
CA LEU A 73 11.96 9.42 9.21
C LEU A 73 11.54 8.56 8.02
N ASN A 74 12.38 8.44 6.99
CA ASN A 74 12.04 7.68 5.78
C ASN A 74 11.76 6.18 6.06
N PRO A 75 12.62 5.47 6.83
CA PRO A 75 12.31 4.12 7.27
C PRO A 75 11.02 4.01 8.10
N ILE A 76 10.73 4.99 8.96
CA ILE A 76 9.50 5.02 9.78
C ILE A 76 8.25 5.13 8.89
N PHE A 77 8.24 6.04 7.92
CA PHE A 77 7.15 6.14 6.94
C PHE A 77 7.00 4.86 6.10
N SER A 78 8.10 4.25 5.72
CA SER A 78 8.09 2.98 4.98
C SER A 78 7.45 1.85 5.81
N ALA A 79 7.76 1.79 7.11
CA ALA A 79 7.14 0.84 8.02
C ALA A 79 5.63 1.08 8.15
N LEU A 80 5.18 2.35 8.25
CA LEU A 80 3.76 2.69 8.26
C LEU A 80 3.02 2.25 6.99
N ARG A 81 3.61 2.48 5.80
CA ARG A 81 3.02 2.02 4.53
C ARG A 81 2.90 0.51 4.45
N VAL A 82 3.97 -0.21 4.83
CA VAL A 82 3.97 -1.68 4.81
C VAL A 82 2.90 -2.27 5.73
N ARG A 83 2.67 -1.62 6.88
CA ARG A 83 1.59 -1.95 7.81
C ARG A 83 0.22 -1.74 7.19
N GLY A 84 -0.03 -0.56 6.61
CA GLY A 84 -1.26 -0.26 5.87
C GLY A 84 -2.53 -0.25 6.72
N ASP A 85 -2.42 -0.18 8.04
CA ASP A 85 -3.53 -0.20 9.02
C ASP A 85 -3.53 1.03 9.94
N LEU A 86 -2.93 2.15 9.51
CA LEU A 86 -3.02 3.44 10.19
C LEU A 86 -4.48 3.91 10.19
N ASP A 87 -5.02 4.21 11.38
CA ASP A 87 -6.39 4.66 11.51
C ASP A 87 -6.58 6.11 11.06
N SER A 88 -7.82 6.45 10.68
CA SER A 88 -8.15 7.76 10.13
C SER A 88 -7.87 8.92 11.10
N LYS A 89 -7.99 8.70 12.41
CA LYS A 89 -7.75 9.75 13.40
C LYS A 89 -6.25 10.05 13.51
N SER A 90 -5.41 9.01 13.59
CA SER A 90 -3.96 9.20 13.56
C SER A 90 -3.48 9.79 12.23
N LEU A 91 -4.09 9.43 11.10
CA LEU A 91 -3.78 10.07 9.82
C LEU A 91 -4.14 11.57 9.84
N GLU A 92 -5.30 11.93 10.35
CA GLU A 92 -5.75 13.33 10.47
C GLU A 92 -4.81 14.16 11.36
N GLU A 93 -4.37 13.60 12.49
CA GLU A 93 -3.39 14.24 13.39
C GLU A 93 -2.06 14.51 12.67
N LEU A 94 -1.53 13.53 11.92
CA LEU A 94 -0.30 13.71 11.12
C LEU A 94 -0.50 14.77 10.03
N LEU A 95 -1.66 14.75 9.38
CA LEU A 95 -1.96 15.64 8.27
C LEU A 95 -2.08 17.09 8.75
N ASN A 96 -2.75 17.34 9.87
CA ASN A 96 -2.83 18.67 10.47
C ASN A 96 -1.44 19.21 10.81
N LYS A 97 -0.57 18.39 11.40
CA LYS A 97 0.81 18.80 11.68
C LYS A 97 1.61 19.08 10.40
N ALA A 98 1.45 18.27 9.36
CA ALA A 98 2.12 18.49 8.07
C ALA A 98 1.65 19.79 7.39
N ILE A 99 0.35 20.09 7.49
CA ILE A 99 -0.27 21.35 7.02
C ILE A 99 0.30 22.53 7.79
N GLU A 100 0.39 22.47 9.13
CA GLU A 100 0.97 23.53 9.96
C GLU A 100 2.43 23.82 9.59
N ILE A 101 3.22 22.78 9.31
CA ILE A 101 4.60 22.91 8.83
C ILE A 101 4.64 23.58 7.46
N ALA A 102 3.78 23.14 6.54
CA ALA A 102 3.77 23.61 5.16
C ALA A 102 3.21 25.04 5.02
N ASP A 103 2.23 25.43 5.85
CA ASP A 103 1.65 26.77 5.90
C ASP A 103 2.50 27.74 6.78
N SER A 104 3.60 27.29 7.38
CA SER A 104 4.45 28.13 8.23
C SER A 104 5.10 29.28 7.44
N GLU A 105 5.08 30.49 8.00
CA GLU A 105 5.79 31.65 7.44
C GLU A 105 7.33 31.50 7.55
N ASN A 106 7.78 30.68 8.49
CA ASN A 106 9.20 30.43 8.70
C ASN A 106 9.67 29.25 7.86
N GLU A 107 10.93 29.31 7.41
CA GLU A 107 11.54 28.17 6.73
C GLU A 107 11.58 26.96 7.68
N PRO A 108 10.92 25.84 7.33
CA PRO A 108 10.86 24.68 8.21
C PRO A 108 12.23 24.00 8.31
N GLN A 109 12.54 23.44 9.48
CA GLN A 109 13.77 22.68 9.66
C GLN A 109 13.78 21.44 8.76
N ALA A 110 14.96 20.91 8.44
CA ALA A 110 15.09 19.75 7.56
C ALA A 110 14.23 18.55 8.00
N HIS A 111 14.14 18.30 9.32
CA HIS A 111 13.32 17.20 9.85
C HIS A 111 11.82 17.45 9.66
N ASP A 112 11.34 18.69 9.81
CA ASP A 112 9.95 19.07 9.56
C ASP A 112 9.61 18.92 8.07
N GLN A 113 10.53 19.30 7.18
CA GLN A 113 10.37 19.13 5.74
C GLN A 113 10.20 17.66 5.33
N VAL A 114 11.06 16.79 5.86
CA VAL A 114 10.99 15.35 5.61
C VAL A 114 9.73 14.75 6.24
N PHE A 115 9.36 15.19 7.44
CA PHE A 115 8.13 14.76 8.11
C PHE A 115 6.90 15.09 7.26
N ALA A 116 6.70 16.35 6.90
CA ALA A 116 5.53 16.78 6.15
C ALA A 116 5.50 16.18 4.73
N SER A 117 6.66 16.07 4.06
CA SER A 117 6.77 15.32 2.79
C SER A 117 6.40 13.84 2.93
N GLY A 118 6.80 13.20 4.02
CA GLY A 118 6.46 11.80 4.31
C GLY A 118 4.97 11.61 4.52
N VAL A 119 4.33 12.52 5.27
CA VAL A 119 2.87 12.52 5.50
C VAL A 119 2.11 12.71 4.19
N PHE A 120 2.49 13.65 3.31
CA PHE A 120 1.84 13.79 2.01
C PHE A 120 1.98 12.53 1.16
N SER A 121 3.14 11.86 1.21
CA SER A 121 3.33 10.61 0.49
C SER A 121 2.53 9.44 1.10
N LEU A 122 2.18 9.46 2.40
CA LEU A 122 1.27 8.46 2.98
C LEU A 122 -0.13 8.53 2.37
N LEU A 123 -0.58 9.69 1.89
CA LEU A 123 -1.92 9.86 1.33
C LEU A 123 -2.17 8.99 0.09
N GLU A 124 -1.12 8.44 -0.53
CA GLU A 124 -1.23 7.51 -1.65
C GLU A 124 -2.06 6.25 -1.31
N ASP A 125 -2.02 5.82 -0.05
CA ASP A 125 -2.74 4.65 0.46
C ASP A 125 -4.16 5.00 0.96
N PHE A 126 -4.52 6.28 1.00
CA PHE A 126 -5.80 6.78 1.52
C PHE A 126 -6.56 7.61 0.47
N PRO A 127 -7.11 6.99 -0.58
CA PRO A 127 -7.81 7.73 -1.63
C PRO A 127 -9.05 8.45 -1.11
N SER A 128 -9.06 9.78 -1.19
CA SER A 128 -10.23 10.62 -0.92
C SER A 128 -10.17 11.95 -1.67
N ASP A 129 -11.33 12.52 -2.00
CA ASP A 129 -11.43 13.84 -2.65
C ASP A 129 -10.80 14.95 -1.77
N VAL A 130 -10.82 14.77 -0.44
CA VAL A 130 -10.22 15.72 0.51
C VAL A 130 -8.70 15.65 0.40
N HIS A 131 -8.12 14.46 0.40
CA HIS A 131 -6.67 14.27 0.27
C HIS A 131 -6.17 14.73 -1.10
N GLU A 132 -6.90 14.46 -2.19
CA GLU A 132 -6.57 14.98 -3.52
C GLU A 132 -6.49 16.52 -3.52
N LYS A 133 -7.49 17.21 -2.92
CA LYS A 133 -7.49 18.68 -2.82
C LYS A 133 -6.30 19.21 -2.00
N ILE A 134 -5.95 18.55 -0.91
CA ILE A 134 -4.80 18.91 -0.07
C ILE A 134 -3.50 18.77 -0.88
N LEU A 135 -3.31 17.64 -1.55
CA LEU A 135 -2.13 17.42 -2.39
C LEU A 135 -2.00 18.49 -3.48
N ILE A 136 -3.10 18.84 -4.17
CA ILE A 136 -3.09 19.91 -5.19
C ILE A 136 -2.71 21.27 -4.58
N LYS A 137 -3.27 21.62 -3.41
CA LYS A 137 -2.94 22.87 -2.70
C LYS A 137 -1.42 22.98 -2.51
N TYR A 138 -0.81 21.96 -1.93
CA TYR A 138 0.61 21.97 -1.59
C TYR A 138 1.56 21.71 -2.76
N PHE A 139 1.07 21.08 -3.83
CA PHE A 139 1.83 20.92 -5.06
C PHE A 139 2.25 22.26 -5.68
N ASN A 140 1.36 23.26 -5.60
CA ASN A 140 1.55 24.59 -6.17
C ASN A 140 2.52 25.47 -5.38
N VAL A 141 2.55 25.29 -4.05
CA VAL A 141 3.22 26.21 -3.13
C VAL A 141 4.66 25.80 -2.83
N HIS A 142 4.97 24.50 -2.92
CA HIS A 142 6.29 23.99 -2.55
C HIS A 142 7.07 23.40 -3.73
N ASP A 143 8.40 23.46 -3.63
CA ASP A 143 9.35 22.81 -4.52
C ASP A 143 10.11 21.67 -3.81
N GLY A 144 11.09 21.09 -4.50
CA GLY A 144 11.97 20.07 -3.91
C GLY A 144 11.26 18.78 -3.45
N ALA A 145 11.53 18.39 -2.20
CA ALA A 145 11.12 17.11 -1.61
C ALA A 145 9.59 16.96 -1.50
N TYR A 146 8.90 18.04 -1.11
CA TYR A 146 7.43 18.07 -1.02
C TYR A 146 6.79 17.70 -2.34
N ARG A 147 7.31 18.27 -3.43
CA ARG A 147 6.74 18.06 -4.75
C ARG A 147 6.86 16.61 -5.20
N HIS A 148 7.99 15.95 -4.95
CA HIS A 148 8.18 14.56 -5.32
C HIS A 148 7.20 13.62 -4.57
N SER A 149 7.04 13.82 -3.26
CA SER A 149 6.07 13.07 -2.45
C SER A 149 4.63 13.26 -2.93
N ILE A 150 4.26 14.51 -3.23
CA ILE A 150 2.93 14.87 -3.71
C ILE A 150 2.66 14.28 -5.11
N ILE A 151 3.69 14.26 -5.97
CA ILE A 151 3.62 13.64 -7.30
C ILE A 151 3.28 12.15 -7.19
N ASN A 152 4.00 11.42 -6.34
CA ASN A 152 3.77 9.99 -6.16
C ASN A 152 2.37 9.73 -5.58
N ALA A 153 1.92 10.55 -4.63
CA ALA A 153 0.59 10.41 -4.05
C ALA A 153 -0.53 10.70 -5.07
N LEU A 154 -0.42 11.80 -5.83
CA LEU A 154 -1.38 12.12 -6.90
C LEU A 154 -1.37 11.06 -8.01
N GLU A 155 -0.23 10.44 -8.29
CA GLU A 155 -0.16 9.32 -9.21
C GLU A 155 -1.07 8.15 -8.77
N HIS A 156 -1.24 7.92 -7.47
CA HIS A 156 -2.07 6.84 -6.93
C HIS A 156 -3.53 7.24 -6.69
N ILE A 157 -3.80 8.43 -6.15
CA ILE A 157 -5.17 8.82 -5.78
C ILE A 157 -5.83 9.81 -6.74
N GLY A 158 -5.05 10.51 -7.56
CA GLY A 158 -5.54 11.57 -8.44
C GLY A 158 -6.60 11.12 -9.43
N THR A 159 -7.63 11.95 -9.58
CA THR A 159 -8.77 11.74 -10.47
C THR A 159 -8.76 12.73 -11.63
N SER A 160 -9.76 12.69 -12.51
CA SER A 160 -9.91 13.69 -13.57
C SER A 160 -10.03 15.12 -13.03
N ALA A 161 -10.39 15.30 -11.75
CA ALA A 161 -10.55 16.61 -11.14
C ALA A 161 -9.23 17.38 -11.03
N CYS A 162 -8.09 16.70 -10.85
CA CYS A 162 -6.78 17.35 -10.77
C CYS A 162 -6.14 17.65 -12.13
N LEU A 163 -6.66 17.09 -13.24
CA LEU A 163 -6.07 17.26 -14.57
C LEU A 163 -5.94 18.71 -15.02
N PRO A 164 -6.94 19.61 -14.86
CA PRO A 164 -6.78 21.00 -15.26
C PRO A 164 -5.59 21.67 -14.56
N VAL A 165 -5.47 21.47 -13.24
CA VAL A 165 -4.40 22.05 -12.44
C VAL A 165 -3.03 21.48 -12.83
N LEU A 166 -2.94 20.17 -13.05
CA LEU A 166 -1.70 19.53 -13.48
C LEU A 166 -1.26 19.99 -14.89
N ASN A 167 -2.22 20.18 -15.81
CA ASN A 167 -1.93 20.69 -17.14
C ASN A 167 -1.44 22.13 -17.11
N ASP A 168 -2.10 23.02 -16.36
CA ASP A 168 -1.68 24.43 -16.21
C ASP A 168 -0.24 24.53 -15.68
N LEU A 169 0.12 23.65 -14.74
CA LEU A 169 1.48 23.59 -14.17
C LEU A 169 2.51 23.02 -15.13
N PHE A 170 2.14 22.01 -15.91
CA PHE A 170 2.98 21.47 -16.96
C PHE A 170 3.27 22.53 -18.02
N ASP A 171 2.26 23.24 -18.49
CA ASP A 171 2.38 24.28 -19.50
C ASP A 171 3.25 25.44 -19.00
N PHE A 172 3.00 25.93 -17.78
CA PHE A 172 3.82 26.95 -17.15
C PHE A 172 5.30 26.54 -17.06
N ARG A 173 5.59 25.30 -16.69
CA ARG A 173 6.98 24.82 -16.55
C ARG A 173 7.68 24.62 -17.89
N THR A 174 7.00 24.02 -18.86
CA THR A 174 7.60 23.73 -20.17
C THR A 174 7.83 24.99 -21.01
N GLN A 175 7.00 26.04 -20.84
CA GLN A 175 7.25 27.35 -21.45
C GLN A 175 8.52 28.02 -20.90
N ASN A 176 8.83 27.79 -19.62
CA ASN A 176 9.99 28.39 -18.96
C ASN A 176 11.27 27.53 -19.03
N ASN A 177 11.14 26.20 -19.12
CA ASN A 177 12.25 25.27 -19.27
C ASN A 177 11.79 23.95 -19.95
N PRO A 178 12.03 23.77 -21.26
CA PRO A 178 11.61 22.57 -22.00
C PRO A 178 12.24 21.25 -21.54
N SER A 179 13.34 21.31 -20.78
CA SER A 179 14.06 20.16 -20.24
C SER A 179 13.73 19.89 -18.76
N ASP A 180 12.70 20.53 -18.22
CA ASP A 180 12.35 20.40 -16.80
C ASP A 180 11.92 18.97 -16.46
N PHE A 181 12.76 18.30 -15.66
CA PHE A 181 12.48 16.98 -15.11
C PHE A 181 11.13 16.93 -14.38
N GLN A 182 10.75 18.02 -13.71
CA GLN A 182 9.44 18.12 -13.04
C GLN A 182 8.30 18.13 -14.05
N GLY A 183 8.46 18.80 -15.20
CA GLY A 183 7.51 18.74 -16.31
C GLY A 183 7.31 17.31 -16.83
N MET A 184 8.39 16.53 -16.94
CA MET A 184 8.30 15.12 -17.31
C MET A 184 7.53 14.27 -16.29
N LEU A 185 7.72 14.52 -14.98
CA LEU A 185 6.96 13.84 -13.93
C LEU A 185 5.47 14.20 -13.96
N ILE A 186 5.12 15.47 -14.11
CA ILE A 186 3.72 15.93 -14.21
C ILE A 186 3.04 15.28 -15.41
N LYS A 187 3.69 15.26 -16.58
CA LYS A 187 3.18 14.60 -17.78
C LYS A 187 2.91 13.11 -17.57
N ARG A 188 3.79 12.42 -16.83
CA ARG A 188 3.60 10.99 -16.49
C ARG A 188 2.36 10.77 -15.63
N ILE A 189 2.13 11.64 -14.64
CA ILE A 189 0.95 11.57 -13.77
C ILE A 189 -0.33 11.79 -14.59
N ILE A 190 -0.38 12.84 -15.41
CA ILE A 190 -1.51 13.14 -16.30
C ILE A 190 -1.86 11.90 -17.12
N ALA A 191 -0.87 11.30 -17.80
CA ALA A 191 -1.07 10.11 -18.61
C ALA A 191 -1.60 8.92 -17.78
N LYS A 192 -1.12 8.71 -16.56
CA LYS A 192 -1.59 7.64 -15.68
C LYS A 192 -3.04 7.86 -15.22
N ILE A 193 -3.40 9.09 -14.86
CA ILE A 193 -4.77 9.45 -14.49
C ILE A 193 -5.70 9.23 -15.67
N GLU A 194 -5.37 9.75 -16.85
CA GLU A 194 -6.15 9.56 -18.07
C GLU A 194 -6.35 8.09 -18.42
N MET A 195 -5.29 7.27 -18.32
CA MET A 195 -5.38 5.82 -18.53
C MET A 195 -6.34 5.16 -17.55
N ARG A 196 -6.31 5.53 -16.26
CA ARG A 196 -7.23 4.98 -15.25
C ARG A 196 -8.68 5.40 -15.50
N GLU A 197 -8.92 6.67 -15.79
CA GLU A 197 -10.26 7.19 -16.07
C GLU A 197 -10.86 6.59 -17.35
N ASN A 198 -10.04 6.43 -18.39
CA ASN A 198 -10.44 5.74 -19.62
C ASN A 198 -10.80 4.27 -19.37
N ARG A 199 -10.10 3.57 -18.47
CA ARG A 199 -10.46 2.19 -18.07
C ARG A 199 -11.80 2.14 -17.33
N LYS A 200 -12.04 3.06 -16.40
CA LYS A 200 -13.33 3.16 -15.68
C LYS A 200 -14.49 3.39 -16.65
N ASN A 201 -14.31 4.29 -17.63
CA ASN A 201 -15.33 4.60 -18.62
C ASN A 201 -15.62 3.45 -19.59
N ARG A 202 -14.61 2.64 -19.96
CA ARG A 202 -14.79 1.43 -20.77
C ARG A 202 -15.51 0.29 -20.04
N GLN A 203 -15.46 0.29 -18.71
CA GLN A 203 -16.06 -0.75 -17.88
C GLN A 203 -17.48 -0.42 -17.41
N LYS A 204 -18.00 0.78 -17.66
CA LYS A 204 -19.43 1.05 -17.51
C LYS A 204 -20.16 0.28 -18.62
N PRO A 205 -20.97 -0.75 -18.30
CA PRO A 205 -21.79 -1.37 -19.33
C PRO A 205 -22.72 -0.28 -19.85
N GLU A 206 -22.68 -0.02 -21.15
CA GLU A 206 -23.78 0.63 -21.83
C GLU A 206 -25.03 -0.15 -21.41
N ILE A 207 -25.89 0.48 -20.61
CA ILE A 207 -27.26 0.04 -20.45
C ILE A 207 -27.86 0.23 -21.84
N LYS A 208 -27.69 -0.77 -22.71
CA LYS A 208 -28.45 -0.89 -23.94
C LYS A 208 -29.89 -0.93 -23.48
N SER A 209 -30.58 0.18 -23.65
CA SER A 209 -32.02 0.27 -23.52
C SER A 209 -32.60 -0.88 -24.35
N LYS A 210 -33.18 -1.86 -23.66
CA LYS A 210 -33.89 -2.95 -24.33
C LYS A 210 -34.96 -2.29 -25.22
N PRO A 211 -35.02 -2.62 -26.51
CA PRO A 211 -36.14 -2.17 -27.32
C PRO A 211 -37.43 -2.72 -26.70
N LYS A 212 -38.39 -1.82 -26.52
CA LYS A 212 -39.73 -2.07 -26.02
C LYS A 212 -40.37 -3.17 -26.89
N PRO A 213 -40.76 -4.33 -26.35
CA PRO A 213 -41.45 -5.33 -27.15
C PRO A 213 -42.86 -4.82 -27.45
N THR A 214 -43.18 -4.67 -28.72
CA THR A 214 -44.55 -4.50 -29.21
C THR A 214 -45.28 -5.80 -28.90
N SER A 215 -46.22 -5.73 -27.97
CA SER A 215 -47.12 -6.82 -27.61
C SER A 215 -48.26 -6.83 -28.62
N ASP A 216 -48.33 -7.85 -29.45
CA ASP A 216 -49.60 -8.43 -29.90
C ASP A 216 -49.44 -9.94 -30.08
N GLN A 217 -50.44 -10.66 -29.55
CA GLN A 217 -50.73 -12.10 -29.62
C GLN A 217 -50.14 -13.03 -28.54
N ALA A 218 -51.06 -13.41 -27.63
CA ALA A 218 -51.02 -14.58 -26.76
C ALA A 218 -51.57 -15.83 -27.50
N PRO A 219 -51.72 -16.99 -26.84
CA PRO A 219 -50.67 -17.91 -26.39
C PRO A 219 -50.86 -19.30 -27.01
N SER A 220 -49.83 -20.13 -27.07
CA SER A 220 -50.03 -21.59 -27.16
C SER A 220 -49.08 -22.35 -26.25
N LEU A 221 -49.69 -23.21 -25.43
CA LEU A 221 -49.11 -24.12 -24.46
C LEU A 221 -48.30 -25.24 -25.13
N SER A 222 -47.17 -25.61 -24.53
CA SER A 222 -46.77 -26.97 -24.10
C SER A 222 -45.32 -26.90 -23.62
N SER A 223 -45.09 -26.96 -22.31
CA SER A 223 -44.75 -28.18 -21.55
C SER A 223 -43.45 -28.86 -22.03
N GLU A 224 -42.33 -28.50 -21.40
CA GLU A 224 -41.34 -29.52 -21.04
C GLU A 224 -40.55 -29.08 -19.81
N THR A 225 -40.73 -29.88 -18.76
CA THR A 225 -40.11 -29.75 -17.46
C THR A 225 -38.78 -30.48 -17.54
N GLU A 226 -37.68 -29.77 -17.82
CA GLU A 226 -36.35 -30.37 -17.73
C GLU A 226 -35.66 -30.00 -16.42
N LYS A 227 -35.41 -31.06 -15.66
CA LYS A 227 -34.88 -31.09 -14.30
C LYS A 227 -33.48 -30.46 -14.24
N ARG A 228 -33.32 -29.52 -13.31
CA ARG A 228 -32.02 -29.17 -12.72
C ARG A 228 -31.45 -30.39 -12.01
N ASP A 229 -30.24 -30.77 -12.40
CA ASP A 229 -29.35 -31.60 -11.60
C ASP A 229 -28.19 -30.73 -11.09
N PRO A 230 -28.00 -30.54 -9.77
CA PRO A 230 -26.89 -29.76 -9.22
C PRO A 230 -25.75 -30.71 -8.84
N SER A 231 -25.00 -31.22 -9.82
CA SER A 231 -23.81 -32.04 -9.55
C SER A 231 -22.52 -31.28 -9.85
N ARG A 232 -22.14 -30.33 -8.99
CA ARG A 232 -20.72 -30.00 -8.74
C ARG A 232 -20.49 -29.86 -7.25
N GLY A 233 -20.34 -31.04 -6.64
CA GLY A 233 -19.91 -31.20 -5.26
C GLY A 233 -18.50 -30.62 -5.03
N LEU A 234 -18.39 -30.00 -3.85
CA LEU A 234 -17.16 -29.76 -3.11
C LEU A 234 -16.16 -30.92 -3.28
N LYS A 235 -14.99 -30.66 -3.86
CA LYS A 235 -13.79 -31.48 -3.58
C LYS A 235 -13.10 -30.91 -2.35
N LYS A 236 -13.60 -31.30 -1.16
CA LYS A 236 -12.77 -31.43 0.05
C LYS A 236 -12.02 -32.75 -0.08
N GLY A 237 -10.69 -32.71 -0.22
CA GLY A 237 -9.92 -33.95 -0.17
C GLY A 237 -8.55 -33.90 -0.84
N THR A 238 -7.63 -33.09 -0.32
CA THR A 238 -6.18 -33.27 -0.58
C THR A 238 -5.25 -32.72 0.50
N PHE A 239 -5.75 -32.22 1.64
CA PHE A 239 -4.88 -31.64 2.69
C PHE A 239 -4.61 -32.53 3.90
N LEU A 240 -5.16 -33.75 3.97
CA LEU A 240 -4.96 -34.63 5.13
C LEU A 240 -3.84 -35.68 4.97
N VAL A 241 -3.24 -35.81 3.78
CA VAL A 241 -2.23 -36.85 3.53
C VAL A 241 -0.80 -36.34 3.77
N LEU A 242 -0.54 -35.02 3.75
CA LEU A 242 0.77 -34.47 4.08
C LEU A 242 1.09 -34.41 5.58
N GLY A 243 0.06 -34.34 6.45
CA GLY A 243 0.26 -34.26 7.91
C GLY A 243 0.67 -35.58 8.57
N ILE A 244 0.32 -36.72 7.98
CA ILE A 244 0.65 -38.03 8.54
C ILE A 244 2.06 -38.48 8.10
N ALA A 245 2.51 -38.06 6.91
CA ALA A 245 3.84 -38.38 6.40
C ALA A 245 4.98 -37.69 7.20
N THR A 246 4.76 -36.47 7.67
CA THR A 246 5.77 -35.72 8.47
C THR A 246 5.93 -36.27 9.89
N ILE A 247 4.85 -36.75 10.51
CA ILE A 247 4.92 -37.38 11.85
C ILE A 247 5.69 -38.70 11.79
N PHE A 248 5.48 -39.51 10.75
CA PHE A 248 6.24 -40.76 10.57
C PHE A 248 7.74 -40.53 10.30
N LEU A 249 8.09 -39.47 9.57
CA LEU A 249 9.50 -39.13 9.29
C LEU A 249 10.24 -38.69 10.56
N ILE A 250 9.59 -37.88 11.41
CA ILE A 250 10.17 -37.42 12.69
C ILE A 250 10.31 -38.58 13.68
N TYR A 251 9.32 -39.48 13.74
CA TYR A 251 9.39 -40.67 14.58
C TYR A 251 10.50 -41.64 14.15
N TRP A 252 10.67 -41.87 12.84
CA TRP A 252 11.72 -42.76 12.32
C TRP A 252 13.14 -42.21 12.57
N ILE A 253 13.34 -40.91 12.39
CA ILE A 253 14.64 -40.24 12.68
C ILE A 253 14.98 -40.31 14.17
N SER A 254 13.97 -40.23 15.05
CA SER A 254 14.17 -40.28 16.50
C SER A 254 14.51 -41.68 17.00
N LYS A 255 13.95 -42.74 16.38
CA LYS A 255 14.23 -44.13 16.74
C LYS A 255 15.63 -44.59 16.32
N LYS A 256 16.14 -44.13 15.17
CA LYS A 256 17.46 -44.51 14.64
C LYS A 256 18.66 -43.90 15.41
N ARG A 257 18.41 -42.98 16.35
CA ARG A 257 19.46 -42.40 17.22
C ARG A 257 19.59 -43.07 18.59
N ARG A 258 18.74 -44.06 18.90
CA ARG A 258 18.73 -44.76 20.21
C ARG A 258 19.25 -46.21 20.15
N THR A 259 19.76 -46.64 19.00
CA THR A 259 20.48 -47.91 18.80
C THR A 259 21.82 -47.59 18.17
#